data_AF-A0A3D5MW52-F1
#
_entry.id   AF-A0A3D5MW52-F1
#
_cell.length_a   1.000
_cell.length_b   1.000
_cell.length_c   1.000
_cell.angle_alpha   90.00
_cell.angle_beta   90.00
_cell.angle_gamma   90.00
#
_symmetry.space_group_name_H-M   'P 1'
#
loop_
_entity.id
_entity.type
_entity.pdbx_description
1 polymer ?
#
loop_
_entity_poly.entity_id
_entity_poly.type
_entity_poly.pdbx_seq_one_letter_code
_entity_poly.pdbx_strand_id
1 'polypeptide(L)' 'MKKNSIFRKFEAFFKRGNVIDLAVGVIIGDAFSGVIKSIVDDIIMPPIGMIVGKIAFSDLKWVLSPATESRSEVA' A
#
# COMPACT_ATOMS: atom_id res chain seq x y z
N MET A 1 -11.09 -12.22 -44.11
CA MET A 1 -10.31 -12.06 -42.86
C MET A 1 -10.53 -10.67 -42.27
N LYS A 2 -11.43 -10.52 -41.29
CA LYS A 2 -11.57 -9.26 -40.54
C LYS A 2 -10.36 -9.13 -39.61
N LYS A 3 -9.37 -8.31 -39.99
CA LYS A 3 -8.24 -7.96 -39.12
C LYS A 3 -8.80 -7.28 -37.86
N ASN A 4 -8.69 -7.94 -36.70
CA ASN A 4 -9.18 -7.50 -35.40
C ASN A 4 -8.79 -6.03 -35.13
N SER A 5 -9.76 -5.12 -35.29
CA SER A 5 -9.57 -3.67 -35.28
C SER A 5 -9.09 -3.13 -33.92
N ILE A 6 -9.39 -3.87 -32.84
CA ILE A 6 -9.05 -3.52 -31.46
C ILE A 6 -7.53 -3.56 -31.24
N PHE A 7 -6.84 -4.61 -31.68
CA PHE A 7 -5.37 -4.71 -31.55
C PHE A 7 -4.65 -3.56 -32.26
N ARG A 8 -5.14 -3.16 -33.44
CA ARG A 8 -4.57 -2.04 -34.21
C ARG A 8 -4.83 -0.69 -33.55
N LYS A 9 -5.97 -0.53 -32.88
CA LYS A 9 -6.30 0.66 -32.08
C LYS A 9 -5.51 0.71 -30.77
N PHE A 10 -5.25 -0.43 -30.16
CA PHE A 10 -4.42 -0.57 -28.96
C PHE A 10 -2.96 -0.26 -29.25
N GLU A 11 -2.41 -0.79 -30.35
CA GLU A 11 -1.07 -0.45 -30.82
C GLU A 11 -0.94 1.06 -31.09
N ALA A 12 -1.93 1.67 -31.74
CA ALA A 12 -1.98 3.11 -31.95
C ALA A 12 -2.14 3.93 -30.65
N PHE A 13 -2.71 3.33 -29.60
CA PHE A 13 -2.85 3.93 -28.27
C PHE A 13 -1.52 3.89 -27.51
N PHE A 14 -0.81 2.76 -27.50
CA PHE A 14 0.51 2.63 -26.90
C PHE A 14 1.56 3.48 -27.60
N LYS A 15 1.48 3.65 -28.92
CA LYS A 15 2.38 4.54 -29.69
C LYS A 15 2.25 6.02 -29.30
N ARG A 16 1.27 6.40 -28.49
CA ARG A 16 1.20 7.74 -27.89
C ARG A 16 2.25 7.82 -26.78
N GLY A 17 3.32 8.58 -26.99
CA GLY A 17 4.45 8.69 -26.04
C GLY A 17 4.02 8.95 -24.59
N ASN A 18 3.05 9.85 -24.37
CA ASN A 18 2.51 10.16 -23.04
C ASN A 18 1.93 8.95 -22.27
N VAL A 19 1.47 7.90 -22.95
CA VAL A 19 0.90 6.70 -22.31
C VAL A 19 2.00 5.74 -21.84
N ILE A 20 3.09 5.62 -22.62
CA ILE A 20 4.23 4.76 -22.26
C ILE A 20 4.93 5.34 -21.03
N ASP A 21 5.17 6.65 -21.00
CA ASP A 21 5.86 7.30 -19.89
C ASP A 21 5.05 7.20 -18.58
N LEU A 22 3.72 7.34 -18.68
CA LEU A 22 2.81 7.13 -17.55
C LEU A 22 2.89 5.67 -17.05
N ALA A 23 2.85 4.69 -17.95
CA ALA A 23 2.89 3.27 -17.58
C ALA A 23 4.21 2.89 -16.91
N VAL A 24 5.34 3.39 -17.44
CA VAL A 24 6.66 3.19 -16.84
C VAL A 24 6.74 3.83 -15.45
N GLY A 25 6.21 5.05 -15.29
CA GLY A 25 6.16 5.73 -13.99
C GLY A 25 5.38 4.94 -12.92
N VAL A 26 4.25 4.32 -13.28
CA VAL A 26 3.45 3.50 -12.36
C VAL A 26 4.18 2.22 -11.97
N ILE A 27 4.81 1.53 -12.92
CA ILE A 27 5.55 0.27 -12.65
C ILE A 27 6.77 0.54 -11.75
N ILE A 28 7.50 1.62 -12.01
CA ILE A 28 8.62 2.03 -11.16
C ILE A 28 8.10 2.42 -9.76
N GLY A 29 6.99 3.14 -9.68
CA GLY A 29 6.37 3.51 -8.40
C GLY A 29 5.97 2.30 -7.55
N ASP A 30 5.37 1.28 -8.18
CA ASP A 30 5.00 0.03 -7.51
C ASP A 30 6.22 -0.75 -7.02
N ALA A 31 7.22 -0.95 -7.91
CA ALA A 31 8.45 -1.65 -7.56
C ALA A 31 9.27 -0.95 -6.46
N PHE A 32 9.29 0.40 -6.47
CA PHE A 32 10.06 1.20 -5.51
C PHE A 32 9.37 1.32 -4.14
N SER A 33 8.05 1.12 -4.08
CA SER A 33 7.27 1.19 -2.84
C SER A 33 7.81 0.25 -1.76
N GLY A 34 8.18 -0.99 -2.13
CA GLY A 34 8.75 -1.96 -1.18
C GLY A 34 10.08 -1.52 -0.57
N VAL A 35 10.94 -0.86 -1.36
CA VAL A 35 12.23 -0.33 -0.89
C VAL A 35 12.01 0.78 0.12
N ILE A 36 11.13 1.73 -0.22
CA ILE A 36 10.77 2.82 0.68
C ILE A 36 10.14 2.26 1.96
N LYS A 37 9.28 1.25 1.85
CA LYS A 37 8.62 0.64 3.01
C LYS A 37 9.61 0.03 4.00
N SER A 38 10.56 -0.79 3.54
CA SER A 38 11.60 -1.35 4.44
C SER A 38 12.44 -0.24 5.08
N ILE A 39 12.82 0.78 4.32
CA ILE A 39 13.54 1.94 4.91
C ILE A 39 12.70 2.62 5.98
N VAL A 40 11.40 2.82 5.75
CA VAL A 40 10.51 3.43 6.74
C VAL A 40 10.38 2.54 7.97
N ASP A 41 10.10 1.25 7.80
CA ASP A 41 9.85 0.30 8.89
C ASP A 41 11.13 0.02 9.71
N ASP A 42 12.29 -0.06 9.07
CA ASP A 42 13.53 -0.50 9.72
C ASP A 42 14.39 0.67 10.24
N ILE A 43 14.27 1.86 9.64
CA ILE A 43 15.13 3.01 9.97
C ILE A 43 14.33 4.17 10.57
N ILE A 44 13.15 4.48 10.03
CA ILE A 44 12.37 5.66 10.46
C ILE A 44 11.43 5.33 11.62
N MET A 45 10.79 4.16 11.60
CA MET A 45 9.85 3.74 12.63
C MET A 45 10.50 3.51 14.01
N PRO A 46 11.75 3.03 14.18
CA PRO A 46 12.31 2.88 15.53
C PRO A 46 12.51 4.22 16.27
N PRO A 47 13.10 5.27 15.67
CA PRO A 47 13.15 6.60 16.28
C PRO A 47 11.76 7.20 16.54
N ILE A 48 10.84 7.11 15.57
CA ILE A 48 9.46 7.62 15.75
C ILE A 48 8.75 6.83 16.85
N GLY A 49 8.88 5.51 16.88
CA GLY A 49 8.32 4.63 17.89
C GLY A 49 8.90 4.89 19.29
N MET A 50 10.13 5.37 19.42
CA MET A 50 10.64 5.82 20.73
C MET A 50 10.06 7.15 21.20
N ILE A 51 9.74 8.06 20.28
CA ILE A 51 9.16 9.37 20.59
C ILE A 51 7.65 9.26 20.82
N VAL A 52 6.97 8.55 19.92
CA VAL A 52 5.53 8.33 19.89
C VAL A 52 5.10 7.17 20.78
N GLY A 53 5.90 6.10 20.92
CA GLY A 53 5.60 4.97 21.83
C GLY A 53 5.72 5.30 23.32
N LYS A 54 6.27 6.47 23.69
CA LYS A 54 6.07 7.06 25.02
C LYS A 54 4.65 7.63 25.21
N ILE A 55 3.92 7.81 24.13
CA ILE A 55 2.48 8.14 24.09
C ILE A 55 1.79 6.83 23.68
N ALA A 56 1.71 5.89 24.62
CA ALA A 56 1.18 4.56 24.34
C ALA A 56 -0.26 4.62 23.79
N PHE A 57 -0.42 4.43 22.48
CA PHE A 57 -1.70 4.10 21.86
C PHE A 57 -2.26 2.75 22.37
N SER A 58 -1.42 1.94 23.02
CA SER A 58 -1.86 0.76 23.79
C SER A 58 -2.55 1.12 25.10
N ASP A 59 -2.21 2.27 25.70
CA ASP A 59 -2.79 2.72 26.99
C ASP A 59 -3.99 3.64 26.79
N LEU A 60 -4.24 4.12 25.56
CA LEU A 60 -5.43 4.87 25.21
C LEU A 60 -6.65 3.96 24.90
N LYS A 61 -6.79 2.85 25.62
CA LYS A 61 -8.04 2.09 25.65
C LYS A 61 -8.97 2.71 26.68
N TRP A 62 -9.87 3.57 26.23
CA TRP A 62 -10.99 3.98 27.06
C TRP A 62 -12.08 2.91 27.00
N VAL A 63 -12.17 2.07 28.04
CA VAL A 63 -13.19 1.02 28.15
C VAL A 63 -14.55 1.68 28.37
N LEU A 64 -15.34 1.80 27.29
CA LEU A 64 -16.71 2.34 27.35
C LEU A 64 -17.71 1.36 27.99
N SER A 65 -17.39 0.07 28.03
CA SER A 65 -18.16 -0.96 28.76
C SER A 65 -17.27 -2.19 29.00
N PRO A 66 -17.26 -2.77 30.21
CA PRO A 66 -16.64 -4.08 30.43
C PRO A 66 -17.41 -5.14 29.64
N ALA A 67 -16.70 -5.97 28.88
CA ALA A 67 -17.29 -7.13 28.23
C ALA A 67 -17.50 -8.22 29.28
N THR A 68 -18.76 -8.54 29.57
CA THR A 68 -19.13 -9.74 30.34
C THR A 68 -18.79 -10.98 29.51
N GLU A 69 -18.10 -11.94 30.16
CA GLU A 69 -17.44 -13.08 29.54
C GLU A 69 -18.35 -14.05 28.76
N SER A 70 -17.69 -14.90 27.96
CA SER A 70 -18.16 -16.16 27.32
C SER A 70 -18.43 -16.12 25.81
N ARG A 71 -17.36 -16.05 25.02
CA ARG A 71 -17.31 -16.87 23.79
C ARG A 71 -15.89 -17.33 23.55
N SER A 72 -15.69 -18.64 23.64
CA SER A 72 -14.45 -19.33 23.32
C SER A 72 -13.94 -18.90 21.95
N GLU A 73 -12.74 -18.35 21.92
CA GLU A 73 -11.97 -18.09 20.72
C GLU A 73 -11.75 -19.42 20.00
N VAL A 74 -12.28 -19.55 18.78
CA VAL A 74 -11.93 -20.65 17.89
C VAL A 74 -10.63 -20.27 17.19
N ALA A 75 -9.60 -21.08 17.45
CA ALA A 75 -8.31 -21.05 16.75
C ALA A 75 -8.46 -21.29 15.24
#